data_AF-A0A3B0WS79-F1
#
_entry.id   AF-A0A3B0WS79-F1
#
_cell.length_a   1.000
_cell.length_b   1.000
_cell.length_c   1.000
_cell.angle_alpha   90.00
_cell.angle_beta   90.00
_cell.angle_gamma   90.00
#
_symmetry.space_group_name_H-M   'P 1'
#
loop_
_entity.id
_entity.type
_entity.pdbx_description
1 polymer ?
#
loop_
_entity_poly.entity_id
_entity_poly.type
_entity_poly.pdbx_seq_one_letter_code
_entity_poly.pdbx_strand_id
1 'polypeptide(L)' 'MRLVIFLPLAGIEFCGMLMGKLLYVILPARRRIAEINLRIAFPEASDQEIERLIKSCFKNMGIGGFEQALNWWQSDRL' A
#
# COMPACT_ATOMS: atom_id res chain seq x y z
N MET A 1 -7.10 2.66 -22.24
CA MET A 1 -6.78 1.82 -21.07
C MET A 1 -7.43 0.43 -21.22
N ARG A 2 -7.03 -0.38 -22.20
CA ARG A 2 -7.55 -1.77 -22.41
C ARG A 2 -6.54 -2.86 -22.02
N LEU A 3 -5.32 -2.46 -21.67
CA LEU A 3 -4.21 -3.37 -21.39
C LEU A 3 -4.21 -3.92 -19.95
N VAL A 4 -4.95 -3.27 -19.07
CA VAL A 4 -4.99 -3.61 -17.64
C VAL A 4 -5.79 -4.88 -17.38
N ILE A 5 -6.74 -5.21 -18.25
CA ILE A 5 -7.60 -6.42 -18.19
C ILE A 5 -6.80 -7.69 -18.52
N PHE A 6 -5.66 -7.55 -19.19
CA PHE A 6 -4.76 -8.66 -19.51
C PHE A 6 -3.57 -8.75 -18.54
N LEU A 7 -3.44 -7.81 -17.60
CA LEU A 7 -2.36 -7.83 -16.65
C LEU A 7 -2.71 -8.87 -15.57
N PRO A 8 -1.93 -9.95 -15.40
CA PRO A 8 -2.15 -10.91 -14.33
C PRO A 8 -2.20 -10.17 -12.99
N LEU A 9 -3.03 -10.60 -12.05
CA LEU A 9 -3.13 -10.01 -10.70
C LEU A 9 -1.74 -9.79 -10.07
N ALA A 10 -0.80 -10.72 -10.31
CA ALA A 10 0.59 -10.60 -9.89
C ALA A 10 1.33 -9.34 -10.40
N GLY A 11 1.04 -8.88 -11.62
CA GLY A 11 1.63 -7.66 -12.19
C GLY A 11 1.09 -6.38 -11.51
N ILE A 12 -0.20 -6.37 -11.19
CA ILE A 12 -0.86 -5.28 -10.45
C ILE A 12 -0.29 -5.22 -9.03
N GLU A 13 -0.22 -6.36 -8.35
CA GLU A 13 0.36 -6.47 -7.01
C GLU A 13 1.82 -6.01 -6.99
N PHE A 14 2.61 -6.37 -8.01
CA PHE A 14 3.99 -5.93 -8.13
C PHE A 14 4.09 -4.41 -8.28
N CYS A 15 3.30 -3.81 -9.19
CA CYS A 15 3.24 -2.36 -9.36
C CYS A 15 2.78 -1.65 -8.08
N GLY A 16 1.75 -2.18 -7.42
CA GLY A 16 1.26 -1.67 -6.14
C GLY A 16 2.29 -1.75 -5.02
N MET A 17 3.03 -2.86 -4.94
CA MET A 17 4.14 -3.02 -3.99
C MET A 17 5.24 -1.98 -4.22
N LEU A 18 5.65 -1.78 -5.48
CA LEU A 18 6.66 -0.77 -5.83
C LEU A 18 6.17 0.64 -5.50
N MET A 19 4.91 0.95 -5.80
CA MET A 19 4.30 2.23 -5.45
C MET A 19 4.28 2.43 -3.93
N GLY A 20 3.88 1.41 -3.16
CA GLY A 20 3.88 1.48 -1.69
C GLY A 20 5.27 1.76 -1.12
N LYS A 21 6.31 1.12 -1.66
CA LYS A 21 7.72 1.40 -1.30
C LYS A 21 8.13 2.82 -1.67
N LEU A 22 7.70 3.32 -2.83
CA LEU A 22 7.99 4.69 -3.26
C LEU A 22 7.33 5.72 -2.33
N LEU A 23 6.06 5.52 -2.00
CA LEU A 23 5.32 6.39 -1.08
C LEU A 23 5.93 6.42 0.32
N TYR A 24 6.47 5.30 0.80
CA TYR A 24 7.19 5.24 2.07
C TYR A 24 8.40 6.20 2.10
N VAL A 25 9.10 6.37 0.97
CA VAL A 25 10.26 7.25 0.86
C VAL A 25 9.85 8.71 0.63
N ILE A 26 8.88 8.95 -0.26
CA ILE A 26 8.48 10.31 -0.68
C ILE A 26 7.59 11.02 0.35
N LEU A 27 6.85 10.28 1.19
CA LEU A 27 5.89 10.85 2.14
C LEU A 27 6.32 10.68 3.61
N PRO A 28 7.40 11.33 4.06
CA PRO A 28 7.92 11.17 5.42
C PRO A 28 6.93 11.61 6.50
N ALA A 29 6.10 12.62 6.21
CA ALA A 29 5.03 13.04 7.12
C ALA A 29 3.99 11.95 7.34
N ARG A 30 3.58 11.23 6.27
CA ARG A 30 2.63 10.10 6.37
C ARG A 30 3.26 8.94 7.13
N ARG A 31 4.55 8.68 6.91
CA ARG A 31 5.31 7.67 7.65
C ARG A 31 5.32 7.96 9.15
N ARG A 32 5.61 9.21 9.54
CA ARG A 32 5.61 9.63 10.94
C ARG A 32 4.25 9.48 11.61
N ILE A 33 3.17 9.85 10.92
CA ILE A 33 1.81 9.66 11.45
C ILE A 33 1.50 8.17 11.66
N ALA A 34 1.85 7.32 10.68
CA ALA A 34 1.68 5.88 10.81
C ALA A 34 2.48 5.29 11.99
N GLU A 35 3.73 5.76 12.19
CA GLU A 35 4.54 5.35 13.33
C GLU A 35 3.88 5.72 14.67
N ILE A 36 3.43 6.97 14.81
CA ILE A 36 2.74 7.44 16.04
C ILE A 36 1.50 6.57 16.31
N ASN A 37 0.67 6.35 15.28
CA ASN A 37 -0.54 5.55 15.42
C ASN A 37 -0.22 4.09 15.81
N LEU A 38 0.82 3.50 15.23
CA LEU A 38 1.21 2.13 15.56
C LEU A 38 1.80 2.01 16.96
N ARG A 39 2.56 3.00 17.44
CA ARG A 39 3.05 3.02 18.84
C ARG A 39 1.91 3.18 19.84
N ILE A 40 0.87 3.93 19.49
CA ILE A 40 -0.34 4.03 20.31
C ILE A 40 -1.12 2.72 20.31
N ALA A 41 -1.27 2.07 19.15
CA ALA A 41 -2.04 0.83 19.00
C ALA A 41 -1.31 -0.41 19.57
N PHE A 42 0.01 -0.41 19.53
CA PHE A 42 0.88 -1.51 19.96
C PHE A 42 1.99 -1.00 20.89
N PRO A 43 1.65 -0.58 22.12
CA PRO A 43 2.61 0.04 23.04
C PRO A 43 3.75 -0.90 23.47
N GLU A 44 3.51 -2.21 23.46
CA GLU A 44 4.49 -3.24 23.84
C GLU A 44 5.40 -3.69 22.67
N ALA A 45 5.13 -3.22 21.45
CA ALA A 45 5.90 -3.61 20.27
C ALA A 45 7.26 -2.90 20.25
N SER A 46 8.31 -3.65 19.89
CA SER A 46 9.64 -3.12 19.68
C SER A 46 9.71 -2.18 18.47
N ASP A 47 10.73 -1.32 18.42
CA ASP A 47 10.96 -0.42 17.28
C ASP A 47 11.08 -1.18 15.94
N GLN A 48 11.66 -2.38 15.96
CA GLN A 48 11.78 -3.22 14.77
C GLN A 48 10.42 -3.75 14.30
N GLU A 49 9.52 -4.10 15.22
CA GLU A 49 8.17 -4.54 14.90
C GLU A 49 7.34 -3.40 14.34
N ILE A 50 7.42 -2.21 14.96
CA ILE A 50 6.79 -0.99 14.45
C ILE A 50 7.29 -0.68 13.04
N GLU A 51 8.60 -0.71 12.79
CA GLU A 51 9.15 -0.44 11.47
C GLU A 51 8.66 -1.45 10.41
N ARG A 52 8.61 -2.74 10.76
CA ARG A 52 8.07 -3.80 9.88
C ARG A 52 6.58 -3.57 9.58
N LEU A 53 5.79 -3.19 10.57
CA LEU A 53 4.38 -2.87 10.40
C LEU A 53 4.19 -1.66 9.49
N ILE A 54 4.92 -0.57 9.68
CA ILE A 54 4.84 0.61 8.80
C ILE A 54 5.14 0.21 7.36
N LYS A 55 6.26 -0.48 7.10
CA LYS A 55 6.63 -0.90 5.74
C LYS A 55 5.53 -1.78 5.11
N SER A 56 4.92 -2.66 5.90
CA SER A 56 3.82 -3.53 5.44
C SER A 56 2.55 -2.74 5.14
N CYS A 57 2.19 -1.76 5.97
CA CYS A 57 1.07 -0.85 5.72
C CYS A 57 1.25 -0.08 4.41
N PHE A 58 2.43 0.50 4.18
CA PHE A 58 2.71 1.24 2.94
C PHE A 58 2.68 0.34 1.70
N LYS A 59 3.25 -0.86 1.78
CA LYS A 59 3.14 -1.88 0.72
C LYS A 59 1.68 -2.18 0.40
N ASN A 60 0.88 -2.53 1.40
CA ASN A 60 -0.52 -2.92 1.21
C ASN A 60 -1.39 -1.74 0.75
N MET A 61 -1.10 -0.52 1.20
CA MET A 61 -1.76 0.69 0.72
C MET A 61 -1.51 0.92 -0.77
N GLY A 62 -0.27 0.68 -1.24
CA GLY A 62 0.06 0.75 -2.65
C GLY A 62 -0.71 -0.31 -3.47
N ILE A 63 -0.76 -1.56 -3.00
CA ILE A 63 -1.52 -2.63 -3.66
C ILE A 63 -3.01 -2.30 -3.70
N GLY A 64 -3.61 -1.98 -2.55
CA GLY A 64 -5.03 -1.65 -2.46
C GLY A 64 -5.42 -0.43 -3.29
N GLY A 65 -4.55 0.57 -3.42
CA GLY A 65 -4.78 1.71 -4.31
C GLY A 65 -4.92 1.29 -5.79
N PHE A 66 -4.10 0.33 -6.24
CA PHE A 66 -4.21 -0.23 -7.58
C PHE A 66 -5.44 -1.13 -7.73
N GLU A 67 -5.76 -1.98 -6.75
CA GLU A 67 -6.98 -2.80 -6.75
C GLU A 67 -8.25 -1.94 -6.83
N GLN A 68 -8.29 -0.84 -6.07
CA GLN A 68 -9.41 0.11 -6.11
C GLN A 68 -9.51 0.83 -7.46
N ALA A 69 -8.38 1.20 -8.07
CA ALA A 69 -8.36 1.79 -9.41
C ALA A 69 -8.87 0.79 -10.48
N LEU A 70 -8.56 -0.50 -10.33
CA LEU A 70 -9.11 -1.56 -11.18
C LEU A 70 -10.61 -1.71 -11.01
N ASN A 71 -11.09 -1.85 -9.78
CA ASN A 71 -12.51 -1.99 -9.46
C ASN A 71 -13.32 -0.81 -9.99
N TRP A 72 -12.80 0.42 -9.86
CA TRP A 72 -13.45 1.62 -10.39
C TRP A 72 -13.52 1.62 -11.92
N TRP A 73 -12.49 1.14 -12.62
CA TRP A 73 -12.51 1.08 -14.09
C TRP A 73 -13.27 -0.13 -14.65
N GLN A 74 -13.54 -1.12 -13.80
CA GLN A 74 -14.32 -2.31 -14.12
C GLN A 74 -15.84 -2.04 -14.04
N SER A 75 -16.28 -0.90 -13.47
CA SER A 75 -17.71 -0.59 -13.26
C SER A 75 -18.50 -0.15 -14.49
N ASP A 76 -17.91 -0.15 -15.69
CA ASP A 76 -18.64 0.13 -16.95
C ASP A 76 -19.01 -1.15 -17.75
N ARG A 77 -18.84 -2.34 -17.16
CA ARG A 77 -19.35 -3.60 -17.75
C ARG A 77 -19.83 -4.59 -16.70
N LEU A 78 -21.06 -4.35 -16.21
CA LEU A 78 -22.09 -5.39 -16.07
C LEU A 78 -23.38 -4.84 -16.69
#